data_AF-A0A4Q5YVB0-F1
#
_entry.id   AF-A0A4Q5YVB0-F1
#
_cell.length_a   1.000
_cell.length_b   1.000
_cell.length_c   1.000
_cell.angle_alpha   90.00
_cell.angle_beta   90.00
_cell.angle_gamma   90.00
#
_symmetry.space_group_name_H-M   'P 1'
#
loop_
_entity.id
_entity.type
_entity.pdbx_description
1 polymer ?
#
loop_
_entity_poly.entity_id
_entity_poly.type
_entity_poly.pdbx_seq_one_letter_code
_entity_poly.pdbx_strand_id
1 'polypeptide(L)'
;HKPTDKGSAYGSKKYWNAAINDEGARQMIHVKSLMLSKPYFDRVPDQSLIAGEQGEKYNYIAATRGKDYAFVYNYTCRKFAVNMGKIAGSKVKATWYNPKDGSRTPIRTFANKGVQQFDPPGEEAEGNDWVLILESVK
;
A
#
# COMPACT_ATOMS: atom_id res chain seq x y z
N HIS A 1 23.18 5.60 17.86
CA HIS A 1 24.55 5.43 18.43
C HIS A 1 24.60 4.14 19.25
N LYS A 2 25.79 3.60 19.55
CA LYS A 2 25.97 2.39 20.38
C LYS A 2 26.00 2.76 21.87
N PRO A 3 25.63 1.83 22.77
CA PRO A 3 25.74 2.04 24.22
C PRO A 3 27.15 2.41 24.70
N THR A 4 28.18 1.99 23.96
CA THR A 4 29.60 2.24 24.27
C THR A 4 30.13 3.56 23.73
N ASP A 5 29.32 4.31 22.95
CA ASP A 5 29.78 5.55 22.33
C ASP A 5 29.83 6.66 23.40
N LYS A 6 30.93 7.44 23.42
CA LYS A 6 31.13 8.54 24.39
C LYS A 6 30.21 9.76 24.16
N GLY A 7 29.43 9.73 23.09
CA GLY A 7 28.48 10.77 22.69
C GLY A 7 27.71 10.33 21.46
N SER A 8 26.70 11.10 21.08
CA SER A 8 25.95 10.83 19.86
C SER A 8 26.37 11.79 18.74
N ALA A 9 26.54 11.25 17.54
CA ALA A 9 26.73 12.07 16.35
C ALA A 9 25.37 12.58 15.83
N TYR A 10 25.38 13.78 15.27
CA TYR A 10 24.28 14.34 14.45
C TYR A 10 22.88 14.27 15.10
N GLY A 11 22.79 14.53 16.42
CA GLY A 11 21.50 14.64 17.11
C GLY A 11 20.78 13.33 17.43
N SER A 12 21.45 12.17 17.29
CA SER A 12 20.88 10.87 17.66
C SER A 12 20.58 10.80 19.17
N LYS A 13 19.31 10.67 19.55
CA LYS A 13 18.89 10.62 20.96
C LYS A 13 18.68 9.20 21.52
N LYS A 14 18.70 8.16 20.66
CA LYS A 14 18.40 6.77 21.03
C LYS A 14 19.51 5.80 20.60
N TYR A 15 19.77 4.79 21.43
CA TYR A 15 20.66 3.70 21.06
C TYR A 15 20.03 2.80 19.99
N TRP A 16 20.85 2.26 19.07
CA TRP A 16 20.36 1.50 17.93
C TRP A 16 19.57 0.24 18.35
N ASN A 17 20.01 -0.44 19.41
CA ASN A 17 19.37 -1.64 19.95
C ASN A 17 18.00 -1.36 20.57
N ALA A 18 17.74 -0.13 21.00
CA ALA A 18 16.41 0.30 21.43
C ALA A 18 15.59 0.85 20.25
N ALA A 19 16.23 1.52 19.28
CA ALA A 19 15.58 2.07 18.09
C ALA A 19 15.05 0.99 17.12
N ILE A 20 15.64 -0.22 17.12
CA ILE A 20 15.11 -1.35 16.34
C ILE A 20 13.67 -1.74 16.72
N ASN A 21 13.23 -1.30 17.90
CA ASN A 21 11.89 -1.53 18.42
C ASN A 21 10.92 -0.36 18.16
N ASP A 22 11.34 0.69 17.45
CA ASP A 22 10.47 1.79 17.06
C ASP A 22 9.40 1.31 16.07
N GLU A 23 8.25 1.99 16.09
CA GLU A 23 7.06 1.57 15.35
C GLU A 23 7.34 1.35 13.86
N GLY A 24 7.96 2.31 13.19
CA GLY A 24 8.30 2.21 11.78
C GLY A 24 9.24 1.05 11.45
N ALA A 25 10.18 0.71 12.35
CA ALA A 25 11.08 -0.43 12.15
C ALA A 25 10.31 -1.75 12.17
N ARG A 26 9.31 -1.86 13.06
CA ARG A 26 8.46 -3.04 13.17
C ARG A 26 7.47 -3.16 12.01
N GLN A 27 7.03 -2.04 11.43
CA GLN A 27 6.07 -2.02 10.31
C GLN A 27 6.65 -2.55 8.99
N MET A 28 7.97 -2.54 8.80
CA MET A 28 8.60 -3.00 7.54
C MET A 28 8.34 -4.48 7.20
N ILE A 29 7.98 -5.30 8.19
CA ILE A 29 7.54 -6.68 7.94
C ILE A 29 6.28 -6.74 7.07
N HIS A 30 5.37 -5.77 7.20
CA HIS A 30 4.08 -5.76 6.52
C HIS A 30 4.24 -5.52 5.03
N VAL A 31 5.03 -4.51 4.63
CA VAL A 31 5.35 -4.27 3.21
C VAL A 31 6.08 -5.46 2.59
N LYS A 32 7.06 -6.07 3.30
CA LYS A 32 7.72 -7.29 2.81
C LYS A 32 6.71 -8.42 2.60
N SER A 33 5.84 -8.66 3.57
CA SER A 33 4.84 -9.73 3.51
C SER A 33 3.84 -9.52 2.38
N LEU A 34 3.36 -8.28 2.18
CA LEU A 34 2.48 -7.94 1.07
C LEU A 34 3.15 -8.20 -0.28
N MET A 35 4.38 -7.70 -0.46
CA MET A 35 5.10 -7.77 -1.73
C MET A 35 5.51 -9.20 -2.11
N LEU A 36 5.67 -10.09 -1.13
CA LEU A 36 5.92 -11.52 -1.32
C LEU A 36 4.65 -12.37 -1.39
N SER A 37 3.47 -11.81 -1.09
CA SER A 37 2.19 -12.54 -1.15
C SER A 37 1.66 -12.79 -2.57
N LYS A 38 2.39 -12.29 -3.58
CA LYS A 38 2.04 -12.35 -4.99
C LYS A 38 3.25 -12.66 -5.87
N PRO A 39 3.05 -13.13 -7.11
CA PRO A 39 4.13 -13.31 -8.08
C PRO A 39 4.99 -12.05 -8.19
N TYR A 40 6.30 -12.22 -8.00
CA TYR A 40 7.21 -11.09 -7.82
C TYR A 40 7.75 -10.52 -9.13
N PHE A 41 8.13 -11.41 -10.06
CA PHE A 41 8.90 -11.04 -11.26
C PHE A 41 8.07 -10.47 -12.40
N ASP A 42 6.75 -10.66 -12.40
CA ASP A 42 5.83 -10.08 -13.38
C ASP A 42 5.26 -8.72 -12.94
N ARG A 43 5.63 -8.25 -11.75
CA ARG A 43 5.14 -6.99 -11.20
C ARG A 43 5.80 -5.79 -11.88
N VAL A 44 4.97 -4.86 -12.35
CA VAL A 44 5.40 -3.59 -12.95
C VAL A 44 4.67 -2.41 -12.29
N PRO A 45 5.31 -1.23 -12.19
CA PRO A 45 4.58 0.00 -11.86
C PRO A 45 3.60 0.32 -13.00
N ASP A 46 2.36 0.68 -12.67
CA ASP A 46 1.35 1.04 -13.67
C ASP A 46 0.39 2.10 -13.12
N GLN A 47 0.70 3.36 -13.40
CA GLN A 47 -0.15 4.49 -13.02
C GLN A 47 -1.42 4.61 -13.86
N SER A 48 -1.53 3.89 -14.98
CA SER A 48 -2.77 3.87 -15.76
C SER A 48 -3.91 3.14 -15.03
N LEU A 49 -3.62 2.50 -13.89
CA LEU A 49 -4.62 2.01 -12.94
C LEU A 49 -5.39 3.16 -12.28
N ILE A 50 -4.81 4.34 -12.09
CA ILE A 50 -5.50 5.47 -11.45
C ILE A 50 -6.32 6.19 -12.52
N ALA A 51 -7.63 6.29 -12.28
CA ALA A 51 -8.54 6.98 -13.16
C ALA A 51 -8.71 8.44 -12.72
N GLY A 52 -8.79 9.35 -13.70
CA GLY A 52 -8.92 10.78 -13.44
C GLY A 52 -7.58 11.46 -13.13
N GLU A 53 -7.64 12.58 -12.43
CA GLU A 53 -6.46 13.38 -12.10
C GLU A 53 -5.69 12.77 -10.91
N GLN A 54 -4.37 12.71 -11.07
CA GLN A 54 -3.47 12.26 -10.03
C GLN A 54 -3.27 13.39 -9.00
N GLY A 55 -3.12 13.03 -7.72
CA GLY A 55 -2.79 13.99 -6.67
C GLY A 55 -1.30 14.30 -6.62
N GLU A 56 -0.96 15.43 -6.00
CA GLU A 56 0.43 15.83 -5.79
C GLU A 56 0.91 15.49 -4.37
N LYS A 57 2.23 15.31 -4.22
CA LYS A 57 2.89 15.07 -2.91
C LYS A 57 2.20 13.91 -2.15
N TYR A 58 1.65 14.17 -0.98
CA TYR A 58 0.97 13.20 -0.14
C TYR A 58 -0.32 12.64 -0.77
N ASN A 59 -0.94 13.36 -1.68
CA ASN A 59 -2.13 12.90 -2.40
C ASN A 59 -1.80 12.05 -3.65
N TYR A 60 -0.51 11.85 -3.95
CA TYR A 60 -0.10 10.97 -5.04
C TYR A 60 -0.39 9.52 -4.70
N ILE A 61 -1.12 8.84 -5.58
CA ILE A 61 -1.52 7.45 -5.42
C ILE A 61 -0.59 6.56 -6.24
N ALA A 62 0.22 5.75 -5.56
CA ALA A 62 1.16 4.84 -6.21
C ALA A 62 0.50 3.50 -6.52
N ALA A 63 0.72 2.96 -7.71
CA ALA A 63 0.03 1.79 -8.22
C ALA A 63 0.99 0.87 -8.98
N THR A 64 0.83 -0.42 -8.75
CA THR A 64 1.60 -1.50 -9.37
C THR A 64 0.70 -2.70 -9.61
N ARG A 65 1.02 -3.52 -10.61
CA ARG A 65 0.28 -4.76 -10.90
C ARG A 65 1.20 -5.86 -11.40
N GLY A 66 0.77 -7.09 -11.18
CA GLY A 66 1.21 -8.25 -11.96
C GLY A 66 0.19 -8.59 -13.04
N LYS A 67 0.12 -9.88 -13.41
CA LYS A 67 -0.86 -10.38 -14.38
C LYS A 67 -2.27 -10.49 -13.79
N ASP A 68 -2.40 -10.99 -12.56
CA ASP A 68 -3.67 -11.35 -11.92
C ASP A 68 -3.91 -10.61 -10.59
N TYR A 69 -3.13 -9.56 -10.32
CA TYR A 69 -3.28 -8.75 -9.13
C TYR A 69 -2.80 -7.31 -9.32
N ALA A 70 -3.31 -6.39 -8.52
CA ALA A 70 -2.82 -5.03 -8.41
C ALA A 70 -2.78 -4.55 -6.96
N PHE A 71 -1.83 -3.65 -6.67
CA PHE A 71 -1.73 -2.93 -5.41
C PHE A 71 -1.79 -1.43 -5.69
N VAL A 72 -2.58 -0.72 -4.90
CA VAL A 72 -2.71 0.75 -4.98
C VAL A 72 -2.52 1.33 -3.58
N TYR A 73 -1.42 2.05 -3.36
CA TYR A 73 -1.08 2.71 -2.11
C TYR A 73 -1.60 4.14 -2.08
N ASN A 74 -2.27 4.48 -0.99
CA ASN A 74 -2.84 5.79 -0.72
C ASN A 74 -2.45 6.24 0.68
N TYR A 75 -1.70 7.32 0.79
CA TYR A 75 -1.15 7.80 2.06
C TYR A 75 -2.16 8.60 2.91
N THR A 76 -3.10 9.29 2.27
CA THR A 76 -4.00 10.24 2.95
C THR A 76 -5.39 9.69 3.24
N CYS A 77 -5.71 8.45 2.88
CA CYS A 77 -7.07 7.89 2.94
C CYS A 77 -8.07 8.56 1.99
N ARG A 78 -7.63 9.39 1.03
CA ARG A 78 -8.55 10.08 0.11
C ARG A 78 -9.30 9.12 -0.81
N LYS A 79 -10.49 9.49 -1.27
CA LYS A 79 -11.21 8.73 -2.30
C LYS A 79 -10.46 8.75 -3.62
N PHE A 80 -10.51 7.63 -4.35
CA PHE A 80 -9.89 7.54 -5.68
C PHE A 80 -10.63 6.57 -6.59
N ALA A 81 -10.37 6.68 -7.89
CA ALA A 81 -10.97 5.84 -8.91
C ALA A 81 -9.91 4.99 -9.59
N VAL A 82 -10.27 3.75 -9.93
CA VAL A 82 -9.40 2.77 -10.57
C VAL A 82 -9.95 2.38 -11.94
N ASN A 83 -9.08 2.40 -12.95
CA ASN A 83 -9.34 1.79 -14.26
C ASN A 83 -9.25 0.27 -14.13
N MET A 84 -10.41 -0.39 -14.12
CA MET A 84 -10.54 -1.84 -14.05
C MET A 84 -10.20 -2.48 -15.42
N GLY A 85 -9.94 -3.79 -15.43
CA GLY A 85 -9.59 -4.52 -16.66
C GLY A 85 -8.09 -4.46 -17.01
N LYS A 86 -7.26 -3.93 -16.11
CA LYS A 86 -5.79 -3.88 -16.25
C LYS A 86 -5.08 -5.16 -15.78
N ILE A 87 -5.81 -6.04 -15.11
CA ILE A 87 -5.37 -7.37 -14.68
C ILE A 87 -6.31 -8.44 -15.26
N ALA A 88 -5.93 -9.70 -15.24
CA ALA A 88 -6.67 -10.80 -15.84
C ALA A 88 -8.06 -11.04 -15.18
N GLY A 89 -8.90 -11.84 -15.84
CA GLY A 89 -10.20 -12.27 -15.30
C GLY A 89 -11.34 -11.25 -15.49
N SER A 90 -12.57 -11.73 -15.47
CA SER A 90 -13.78 -10.90 -15.65
C SER A 90 -14.27 -10.26 -14.34
N LYS A 91 -13.82 -10.77 -13.20
CA LYS A 91 -14.14 -10.30 -11.85
C LYS A 91 -12.88 -10.24 -11.00
N VAL A 92 -12.84 -9.28 -10.08
CA VAL A 92 -11.75 -9.12 -9.12
C VAL A 92 -12.28 -9.01 -7.71
N LYS A 93 -11.63 -9.68 -6.76
CA LYS A 93 -11.84 -9.48 -5.33
C LYS A 93 -11.04 -8.26 -4.90
N ALA A 94 -11.68 -7.35 -4.16
CA ALA A 94 -11.02 -6.20 -3.58
C ALA A 94 -10.88 -6.35 -2.06
N THR A 95 -9.76 -5.92 -1.51
CA THR A 95 -9.43 -6.01 -0.07
C THR A 95 -8.59 -4.81 0.33
N TRP A 96 -8.93 -4.17 1.43
CA TRP A 96 -8.07 -3.16 2.06
C TRP A 96 -6.98 -3.84 2.88
N TYR A 97 -5.77 -3.31 2.83
CA TYR A 97 -4.64 -3.74 3.62
C TYR A 97 -4.08 -2.56 4.40
N ASN A 98 -3.99 -2.72 5.72
CA ASN A 98 -3.39 -1.72 6.60
C ASN A 98 -1.87 -1.97 6.71
N PRO A 99 -1.01 -1.06 6.21
CA PRO A 99 0.44 -1.23 6.28
C PRO A 99 1.00 -1.11 7.71
N LYS A 100 0.23 -0.57 8.66
CA LYS A 100 0.66 -0.37 10.06
C LYS A 100 0.64 -1.65 10.89
N ASP A 101 -0.28 -2.56 10.59
CA ASP A 101 -0.47 -3.81 11.35
C ASP A 101 -0.59 -5.08 10.46
N GLY A 102 -0.68 -4.90 9.15
CA GLY A 102 -0.80 -5.98 8.18
C GLY A 102 -2.19 -6.62 8.08
N SER A 103 -3.20 -6.04 8.73
CA SER A 103 -4.58 -6.51 8.68
C SER A 103 -5.20 -6.37 7.28
N ARG A 104 -6.17 -7.23 7.00
CA ARG A 104 -6.88 -7.30 5.71
C ARG A 104 -8.38 -7.18 5.94
N THR A 105 -9.01 -6.23 5.28
CA THR A 105 -10.46 -6.00 5.35
C THR A 105 -11.07 -6.27 3.98
N PRO A 106 -11.78 -7.40 3.79
CA PRO A 106 -12.45 -7.68 2.52
C PRO A 106 -13.49 -6.61 2.21
N ILE A 107 -13.61 -6.24 0.94
CA ILE A 107 -14.63 -5.30 0.47
C ILE A 107 -15.77 -6.11 -0.16
N ARG A 108 -15.62 -6.43 -1.44
CA ARG A 108 -16.49 -7.33 -2.22
C ARG A 108 -15.80 -7.68 -3.55
N THR A 109 -16.48 -8.45 -4.38
CA THR A 109 -16.08 -8.68 -5.76
C THR A 109 -16.67 -7.61 -6.68
N PHE A 110 -15.89 -7.20 -7.67
CA PHE A 110 -16.25 -6.22 -8.68
C PHE A 110 -16.12 -6.82 -10.07
N ALA A 111 -16.90 -6.33 -11.03
CA ALA A 111 -16.60 -6.58 -12.43
C ALA A 111 -15.26 -5.92 -12.78
N ASN A 112 -14.41 -6.64 -13.50
CA ASN A 112 -13.09 -6.14 -13.88
C ASN A 112 -13.17 -5.33 -15.18
N LYS A 113 -14.04 -4.31 -15.19
CA LYS A 113 -14.30 -3.46 -16.36
C LYS A 113 -14.76 -2.07 -15.93
N GLY A 114 -14.41 -1.06 -16.73
CA GLY A 114 -14.81 0.32 -16.49
C GLY A 114 -14.00 0.98 -15.39
N VAL A 115 -14.59 1.99 -14.76
CA VAL A 115 -13.97 2.75 -13.67
C VAL A 115 -14.71 2.43 -12.37
N GLN A 116 -13.98 2.09 -11.32
CA GLN A 116 -14.54 1.83 -10.00
C GLN A 116 -13.95 2.78 -8.97
N GLN A 117 -14.82 3.45 -8.22
CA GLN A 117 -14.43 4.28 -7.10
C GLN A 117 -14.20 3.42 -5.84
N PHE A 118 -13.14 3.74 -5.10
CA PHE A 118 -12.76 3.13 -3.84
C PHE A 118 -12.60 4.21 -2.77
N ASP A 119 -13.07 3.87 -1.56
CA ASP A 119 -13.08 4.71 -0.38
C ASP A 119 -12.40 3.94 0.75
N PRO A 120 -11.15 4.27 1.13
CA PRO A 120 -10.45 3.57 2.20
C PRO A 120 -11.12 3.83 3.57
N PRO A 121 -10.97 2.92 4.55
CA PRO A 121 -11.60 3.10 5.86
C PRO A 121 -10.97 4.26 6.65
N GLY A 122 -11.80 5.23 7.05
CA GLY A 122 -11.41 6.34 7.92
C GLY A 122 -11.50 7.70 7.22
N GLU A 123 -10.97 8.71 7.89
CA GLU A 123 -11.01 10.10 7.41
C GLU A 123 -9.74 10.44 6.61
N GLU A 124 -9.87 11.41 5.71
CA GLU A 124 -8.74 11.93 4.94
C GLU A 124 -7.77 12.68 5.87
N ALA A 125 -6.58 12.11 6.10
CA ALA A 125 -5.57 12.65 6.99
C ALA A 125 -4.17 12.11 6.64
N GLU A 126 -3.13 12.92 6.86
CA GLU A 126 -1.75 12.49 6.66
C GLU A 126 -1.41 11.28 7.55
N GLY A 127 -0.85 10.24 6.92
CA GLY A 127 -0.47 9.01 7.61
C GLY A 127 -1.62 8.08 7.95
N ASN A 128 -2.85 8.33 7.46
CA ASN A 128 -3.93 7.35 7.49
C ASN A 128 -3.89 6.46 6.23
N ASP A 129 -2.80 5.71 6.08
CA ASP A 129 -2.46 5.08 4.82
C ASP A 129 -3.06 3.68 4.65
N TRP A 130 -3.39 3.34 3.40
CA TRP A 130 -4.01 2.07 3.01
C TRP A 130 -3.45 1.57 1.69
N VAL A 131 -3.43 0.24 1.53
CA VAL A 131 -3.24 -0.40 0.23
C VAL A 131 -4.53 -1.08 -0.20
N LEU A 132 -5.04 -0.73 -1.38
CA LEU A 132 -6.04 -1.53 -2.07
C LEU A 132 -5.35 -2.72 -2.75
N ILE A 133 -5.81 -3.92 -2.43
CA ILE A 133 -5.45 -5.15 -3.12
C ILE A 133 -6.59 -5.53 -4.05
N LEU A 134 -6.28 -5.71 -5.34
CA LEU A 134 -7.17 -6.31 -6.33
C LEU A 134 -6.58 -7.65 -6.75
N GLU A 135 -7.42 -8.70 -6.77
CA GLU A 135 -7.03 -10.05 -7.17
C GLU A 135 -8.06 -10.62 -8.14
N SER A 136 -7.61 -11.15 -9.27
CA SER A 136 -8.48 -11.84 -10.23
C SER A 136 -9.17 -13.03 -9.57
N VAL A 137 -10.48 -13.15 -9.77
CA VAL A 137 -11.21 -14.37 -9.45
C VAL A 137 -10.98 -15.37 -10.59
N LYS A 138 -10.50 -16.56 -10.25
CA LYS A 138 -10.36 -17.67 -11.20
C LYS A 138 -11.72 -18.24 -11.58
#